data_AF-A0A1Z9QY69-F1
#
_entry.id   AF-A0A1Z9QY69-F1
#
_cell.length_a   1.000
_cell.length_b   1.000
_cell.length_c   1.000
_cell.angle_alpha   90.00
_cell.angle_beta   90.00
_cell.angle_gamma   90.00
#
_symmetry.space_group_name_H-M   'P 1'
#
loop_
_entity.id
_entity.type
_entity.pdbx_description
1 polymer ?
#
loop_
_entity_poly.entity_id
_entity_poly.type
_entity_poly.pdbx_seq_one_letter_code
_entity_poly.pdbx_strand_id
1 'polypeptide(L)' 'MSTFISAFIIISLAFLGLAIGLILKNQPIKGSCGGMANLEEGSECQICGRTDPQSCIK' A
#
# COMPACT_ATOMS: atom_id res chain seq x y z
N MET A 1 -14.16 12.54 26.69
CA MET A 1 -12.69 12.33 26.78
C MET A 1 -12.33 10.86 26.63
N SER A 2 -12.99 9.94 27.35
CA SER A 2 -12.79 8.48 27.19
C SER A 2 -13.02 7.97 25.76
N THR A 3 -14.05 8.47 25.06
CA THR A 3 -14.37 8.15 23.67
C THR A 3 -13.28 8.52 22.66
N PHE A 4 -12.57 9.62 22.90
CA PHE A 4 -11.47 10.06 22.04
C PHE A 4 -10.26 9.15 22.19
N ILE A 5 -9.96 8.72 23.41
CA ILE A 5 -8.85 7.81 23.71
C ILE A 5 -9.10 6.43 23.10
N SER A 6 -10.32 5.90 23.24
CA SER A 6 -10.66 4.60 22.64
C SER A 6 -10.63 4.64 21.11
N ALA A 7 -11.16 5.70 20.49
CA ALA A 7 -11.10 5.86 19.03
C ALA A 7 -9.66 5.93 18.51
N PHE A 8 -8.78 6.66 19.22
CA PHE A 8 -7.37 6.77 18.86
C PHE A 8 -6.64 5.41 18.91
N ILE A 9 -6.90 4.62 19.94
CA ILE A 9 -6.33 3.27 20.06
C ILE A 9 -6.80 2.37 18.94
N ILE A 10 -8.10 2.34 18.63
CA ILE A 10 -8.66 1.47 17.59
C ILE A 10 -8.05 1.81 16.21
N ILE A 11 -7.99 3.11 15.87
CA ILE A 11 -7.39 3.56 14.62
C ILE A 11 -5.91 3.18 14.56
N SER A 12 -5.16 3.44 15.64
CA SER A 12 -3.73 3.11 15.71
C SER A 12 -3.49 1.61 15.49
N LEU A 13 -4.32 0.76 16.11
CA LEU A 13 -4.23 -0.69 15.98
C LEU A 13 -4.55 -1.16 14.55
N ALA A 14 -5.51 -0.53 13.87
CA ALA A 14 -5.82 -0.81 12.48
C ALA A 14 -4.66 -0.46 11.54
N PHE A 15 -4.03 0.71 11.72
CA PHE A 15 -2.85 1.10 10.95
C PHE A 15 -1.65 0.18 11.20
N LEU A 16 -1.42 -0.21 12.46
CA LEU A 16 -0.39 -1.19 12.82
C LEU A 16 -0.65 -2.54 12.13
N GLY A 17 -1.89 -3.02 12.15
CA GLY A 17 -2.28 -4.25 11.47
C GLY A 17 -2.07 -4.20 9.95
N LEU A 18 -2.42 -3.07 9.32
CA LEU A 18 -2.16 -2.85 7.89
C LEU A 18 -0.66 -2.82 7.58
N ALA A 19 0.14 -2.09 8.37
CA ALA A 19 1.59 -2.00 8.17
C ALA A 19 2.25 -3.39 8.29
N ILE A 20 1.95 -4.13 9.36
CA ILE A 20 2.47 -5.48 9.57
C ILE A 20 2.02 -6.43 8.44
N GLY A 21 0.75 -6.36 8.04
CA GLY A 21 0.21 -7.18 6.96
C GLY A 21 0.89 -6.94 5.61
N LEU A 22 1.26 -5.69 5.31
CA LEU A 22 1.98 -5.33 4.08
C LEU A 22 3.45 -5.79 4.12
N ILE A 23 4.12 -5.63 5.27
CA ILE A 23 5.50 -6.08 5.46
C ILE A 23 5.58 -7.61 5.30
N LEU A 24 4.67 -8.36 5.92
CA LEU A 24 4.65 -9.83 5.84
C LEU A 24 4.33 -10.34 4.43
N LYS A 25 3.46 -9.64 3.70
CA LYS A 25 3.16 -10.01 2.32
C LYS A 25 4.23 -9.54 1.34
N ASN A 26 5.03 -8.54 1.68
CA ASN A 26 5.96 -7.86 0.78
C ASN A 26 5.30 -7.36 -0.52
N GLN A 27 3.98 -7.18 -0.47
CA GLN A 27 3.15 -6.75 -1.59
C GLN A 27 2.81 -5.27 -1.41
N PRO A 28 2.89 -4.46 -2.46
CA PRO A 28 2.40 -3.10 -2.41
C PRO A 28 0.89 -3.07 -2.18
N ILE A 29 0.41 -1.94 -1.66
CA ILE A 29 -1.02 -1.74 -1.40
C ILE A 29 -1.80 -1.88 -2.71
N LYS A 30 -2.77 -2.80 -2.74
CA LYS A 30 -3.67 -2.99 -3.88
C LYS A 30 -4.32 -1.66 -4.23
N GLY A 31 -4.08 -1.17 -5.45
CA GLY A 31 -4.52 0.14 -5.93
C GLY A 31 -3.39 1.16 -6.12
N SER A 32 -2.25 1.01 -5.44
CA SER A 32 -1.08 1.90 -5.64
C SER A 32 -0.47 1.76 -7.04
N CYS A 33 -0.53 0.57 -7.63
CA CYS A 33 -0.05 0.28 -8.98
C CYS A 33 -1.21 0.27 -10.03
N GLY A 34 -2.42 0.70 -9.65
CA GLY A 34 -3.62 0.62 -10.50
C GLY A 34 -3.64 1.58 -11.69
N GLY A 35 -2.77 2.60 -11.69
CA GLY A 35 -2.61 3.54 -12.82
C GLY A 35 -1.66 3.04 -13.91
N MET A 36 -0.90 1.97 -13.66
CA MET A 36 0.13 1.46 -14.58
C MET A 36 -0.43 0.86 -15.87
N ALA A 37 -1.74 0.61 -15.94
CA ALA A 37 -2.40 0.16 -17.17
C ALA A 37 -2.59 1.28 -18.22
N ASN A 38 -2.46 2.56 -17.83
CA ASN A 38 -2.54 3.71 -18.74
C ASN A 38 -1.15 4.26 -19.12
N LEU A 39 -0.09 3.62 -18.63
CA LEU A 39 1.30 3.97 -18.85
C LEU A 39 1.80 3.16 -20.06
N GLU A 40 2.55 3.80 -20.97
CA GLU A 40 3.11 3.14 -22.17
C GLU A 40 3.90 1.89 -21.77
N GLU A 41 3.82 0.83 -22.57
CA GLU A 41 4.44 -0.47 -22.29
C GLU A 41 5.96 -0.28 -22.05
N GLY A 42 6.42 -0.53 -20.82
CA GLY A 42 7.81 -0.34 -20.42
C GLY A 42 8.14 1.02 -19.77
N SER A 43 7.14 1.86 -19.48
CA SER A 43 7.35 3.09 -18.70
C SER A 43 7.46 2.79 -17.20
N GLU A 44 8.44 3.43 -16.57
CA GLU A 44 8.71 3.32 -15.15
C GLU A 44 7.70 4.09 -14.30
N CYS A 45 7.20 3.44 -13.24
CA CYS A 45 6.35 4.06 -12.23
C CYS A 45 7.06 5.27 -11.61
N GLN A 46 6.64 6.50 -11.89
CA GLN A 46 7.31 7.71 -11.33
C GLN A 46 7.28 7.78 -9.79
N ILE A 47 6.36 7.05 -9.13
CA ILE A 47 6.26 6.96 -7.67
C ILE A 47 7.26 5.96 -7.10
N CYS A 48 7.54 4.88 -7.83
CA CYS A 48 8.18 3.68 -7.28
C CYS A 48 9.36 3.15 -8.10
N GLY A 49 9.66 3.75 -9.25
CA GLY A 49 10.76 3.43 -10.15
C GLY A 49 10.71 2.04 -10.77
N ARG A 50 9.56 1.35 -10.70
CA ARG A 50 9.41 -0.02 -11.21
C ARG A 50 8.79 -0.02 -12.61
N THR A 51 9.39 -0.81 -13.50
CA THR A 51 9.00 -0.93 -14.91
C THR A 51 8.01 -2.10 -15.14
N ASP A 52 8.05 -3.11 -14.27
CA ASP A 52 7.24 -4.32 -14.40
C ASP A 52 6.03 -4.34 -13.45
N PRO A 53 4.79 -4.38 -13.97
CA PRO A 53 3.58 -4.52 -13.16
C PRO A 53 3.53 -5.80 -12.34
N GLN A 54 4.16 -6.86 -12.84
CA GLN A 54 4.27 -8.15 -12.16
C GLN A 54 5.18 -8.07 -10.91
N SER A 55 6.09 -7.10 -10.84
CA SER A 55 6.92 -6.85 -9.65
C SER A 55 6.14 -6.15 -8.51
N CYS A 56 4.99 -5.54 -8.81
CA CYS A 56 4.05 -5.02 -7.80
C CYS A 56 3.12 -6.12 -7.25
N ILE A 57 3.16 -7.35 -7.76
CA ILE A 57 2.22 -8.43 -7.38
C ILE A 57 2.99 -9.63 -6.81
N LYS A 58 4.32 -9.52 -6.68
CA LYS A 58 5.18 -10.55 -6.11
C LYS A 58 5.82 -10.05 -4.81
#